data_AF-A0AB37DIS9-F1
#
_entry.id   AF-A0AB37DIS9-F1
#
_cell.length_a   1.000
_cell.length_b   1.000
_cell.length_c   1.000
_cell.angle_alpha   90.00
_cell.angle_beta   90.00
_cell.angle_gamma   90.00
#
_symmetry.space_group_name_H-M   'P 1'
#
loop_
_entity.id
_entity.type
_entity.pdbx_description
1 polymer ?
#
loop_
_entity_poly.entity_id
_entity_poly.type
_entity_poly.pdbx_seq_one_letter_code
_entity_poly.pdbx_strand_id
1 'polypeptide(L)'
;MAVDDFKLTKEKDWKVLDAATAKHLDCFEAIRKKLNQQSHAERFIFEVLNDFNYEMVDEVCNDPDYQIGTYWNGSVKDYANQIQWEVNNARYVVINLYTCYIKNKAEIDSIDVDYISDDSMEYYNEIGPVELCKDYYKWSDTLTINQVKQLNKILVKTGFEPLVVQV
;
A
#
# COMPACT_ATOMS: atom_id res chain seq x y z
N MET A 1 -9.62 -5.23 21.51
CA MET A 1 -10.94 -4.64 21.78
C MET A 1 -10.71 -3.16 21.72
N ALA A 2 -11.43 -2.46 20.84
CA ALA A 2 -11.34 -1.01 20.72
C ALA A 2 -11.43 -0.35 22.10
N VAL A 3 -10.67 0.71 22.30
CA VAL A 3 -10.74 1.52 23.52
C VAL A 3 -11.70 2.65 23.26
N ASP A 4 -12.96 2.45 23.66
CA ASP A 4 -13.97 3.49 23.66
C ASP A 4 -13.44 4.69 24.49
N ASP A 5 -13.57 5.90 23.93
CA ASP A 5 -13.08 7.17 24.51
C ASP A 5 -11.55 7.34 24.64
N PHE A 6 -10.74 6.65 23.83
CA PHE A 6 -9.30 6.97 23.75
C PHE A 6 -9.05 8.45 23.41
N LYS A 7 -8.06 9.06 24.08
CA LYS A 7 -7.61 10.44 23.84
C LYS A 7 -6.08 10.55 23.79
N LEU A 8 -5.58 11.03 22.66
CA LEU A 8 -4.17 11.29 22.40
C LEU A 8 -3.74 12.61 23.05
N THR A 9 -3.30 12.53 24.30
CA THR A 9 -2.96 13.71 25.11
C THR A 9 -1.47 13.88 25.37
N LYS A 10 -0.67 12.84 25.18
CA LYS A 10 0.76 12.85 25.53
C LYS A 10 1.58 13.35 24.35
N GLU A 11 2.35 14.41 24.57
CA GLU A 11 3.25 15.00 23.54
C GLU A 11 4.20 13.96 22.92
N LYS A 12 4.71 13.02 23.73
CA LYS A 12 5.59 11.96 23.21
C LYS A 12 4.89 11.05 22.21
N ASP A 13 3.59 10.82 22.38
CA ASP A 13 2.82 9.92 21.53
C ASP A 13 2.47 10.64 20.22
N TRP A 14 2.17 11.95 20.27
CA TRP A 14 2.09 12.81 19.07
C TRP A 14 3.37 12.75 18.24
N LYS A 15 4.54 12.91 18.85
CA LYS A 15 5.83 12.83 18.12
C LYS A 15 6.05 11.46 17.46
N VAL A 16 5.59 10.38 18.08
CA VAL A 16 5.68 9.03 17.50
C VAL A 16 4.73 8.90 16.31
N LEU A 17 3.51 9.40 16.44
CA LEU A 17 2.51 9.40 15.37
C LEU A 17 3.02 10.19 14.17
N ASP A 18 3.48 11.44 14.37
CA ASP A 18 4.00 12.30 13.30
C ASP A 18 5.21 11.68 12.59
N ALA A 19 6.12 11.05 13.34
CA ALA A 19 7.29 10.40 12.75
C ALA A 19 6.89 9.15 11.94
N ALA A 20 5.88 8.40 12.39
CA ALA A 20 5.38 7.24 11.68
C ALA A 20 4.68 7.66 10.37
N THR A 21 3.74 8.59 10.44
CA THR A 21 2.99 9.08 9.27
C THR A 21 3.91 9.66 8.20
N ALA A 22 4.87 10.50 8.59
CA ALA A 22 5.88 11.04 7.68
C ALA A 22 6.69 9.93 7.00
N LYS A 23 7.11 8.91 7.75
CA LYS A 23 7.88 7.79 7.21
C LYS A 23 7.08 6.95 6.20
N HIS A 24 5.78 6.75 6.46
CA HIS A 24 4.90 6.07 5.51
C HIS A 24 4.77 6.86 4.21
N LEU A 25 4.38 8.13 4.31
CA LEU A 25 4.22 9.03 3.16
C LEU A 25 5.51 9.12 2.35
N ASP A 26 6.65 9.37 2.98
CA ASP A 26 7.94 9.46 2.31
C ASP A 26 8.26 8.21 1.49
N CYS A 27 7.99 7.02 2.05
CA CYS A 27 8.23 5.75 1.38
C CYS A 27 7.32 5.55 0.17
N PHE A 28 6.01 5.63 0.37
CA PHE A 28 5.04 5.26 -0.67
C PHE A 28 4.83 6.38 -1.70
N GLU A 29 5.01 7.65 -1.34
CA GLU A 29 5.11 8.72 -2.34
C GLU A 29 6.35 8.58 -3.21
N ALA A 30 7.51 8.18 -2.64
CA ALA A 30 8.71 7.97 -3.44
C ALA A 30 8.51 6.87 -4.48
N ILE A 31 7.79 5.80 -4.13
CA ILE A 31 7.39 4.74 -5.07
C ILE A 31 6.45 5.31 -6.14
N ARG A 32 5.37 5.99 -5.73
CA ARG A 32 4.37 6.57 -6.65
C ARG A 32 4.99 7.55 -7.65
N LYS A 33 5.89 8.43 -7.21
CA LYS A 33 6.59 9.42 -8.06
C LYS A 33 7.45 8.77 -9.15
N LYS A 34 7.81 7.48 -9.03
CA LYS A 34 8.55 6.73 -10.05
C LYS A 34 7.65 6.09 -11.10
N LEU A 35 6.34 5.97 -10.86
CA LEU A 35 5.39 5.43 -11.83
C LEU A 35 5.03 6.53 -12.83
N ASN A 36 5.13 6.24 -14.13
CA ASN A 36 4.84 7.21 -15.19
C ASN A 36 3.36 7.22 -15.58
N GLN A 37 2.58 6.28 -15.03
CA GLN A 37 1.13 6.20 -15.16
C GLN A 37 0.61 6.07 -16.61
N GLN A 38 1.49 5.69 -17.56
CA GLN A 38 1.13 5.56 -18.97
C GLN A 38 0.52 4.21 -19.34
N SER A 39 0.60 3.23 -18.43
CA SER A 39 -0.03 1.92 -18.60
C SER A 39 -1.06 1.70 -17.52
N HIS A 40 -2.12 0.96 -17.82
CA HIS A 40 -3.12 0.54 -16.84
C HIS A 40 -2.50 -0.10 -15.60
N ALA A 41 -1.47 -0.93 -15.77
CA ALA A 41 -0.76 -1.53 -14.64
C ALA A 41 -0.12 -0.47 -13.72
N GLU A 42 0.64 0.47 -14.29
CA GLU A 42 1.29 1.51 -13.48
C GLU A 42 0.30 2.52 -12.90
N ARG A 43 -0.79 2.85 -13.62
CA ARG A 43 -1.84 3.72 -13.11
C ARG A 43 -2.61 3.04 -11.98
N PHE A 44 -2.98 1.78 -12.15
CA PHE A 44 -3.61 0.98 -11.10
C PHE A 44 -2.77 0.94 -9.83
N ILE A 45 -1.48 0.59 -9.94
CA ILE A 45 -0.58 0.58 -8.77
C ILE A 45 -0.49 1.98 -8.15
N PHE A 46 -0.45 3.04 -8.97
CA PHE A 46 -0.39 4.41 -8.49
C PHE A 46 -1.63 4.82 -7.68
N GLU A 47 -2.84 4.48 -8.15
CA GLU A 47 -4.09 4.84 -7.49
C GLU A 47 -4.32 4.02 -6.22
N VAL A 48 -4.07 2.71 -6.24
CA VAL A 48 -4.22 1.90 -5.02
C VAL A 48 -3.20 2.29 -3.94
N LEU A 49 -1.99 2.74 -4.34
CA LEU A 49 -1.04 3.33 -3.38
C LEU A 49 -1.53 4.67 -2.82
N ASN A 50 -2.38 5.40 -3.55
CA ASN A 50 -3.02 6.62 -3.04
C ASN A 50 -4.02 6.27 -1.93
N ASP A 51 -4.88 5.29 -2.17
CA ASP A 51 -5.84 4.80 -1.18
C ASP A 51 -5.13 4.23 0.05
N PHE A 52 -4.03 3.49 -0.16
CA PHE A 52 -3.25 2.96 0.95
C PHE A 52 -2.64 4.07 1.83
N ASN A 53 -2.15 5.16 1.22
CA ASN A 53 -1.70 6.33 1.98
C ASN A 53 -2.86 7.01 2.72
N TYR A 54 -4.01 7.14 2.07
CA TYR A 54 -5.18 7.76 2.69
C TYR A 54 -5.62 7.00 3.95
N GLU A 55 -5.79 5.68 3.85
CA GLU A 55 -6.24 4.82 4.95
C GLU A 55 -5.23 4.77 6.11
N MET A 56 -3.93 4.65 5.79
CA MET A 56 -2.91 4.48 6.83
C MET A 56 -2.43 5.79 7.45
N VAL A 57 -2.65 6.93 6.78
CA VAL A 57 -2.10 8.22 7.21
C VAL A 57 -3.18 9.29 7.31
N ASP A 58 -3.90 9.57 6.23
CA ASP A 58 -4.80 10.74 6.20
C ASP A 58 -5.99 10.55 7.14
N GLU A 59 -6.63 9.37 7.11
CA GLU A 59 -7.70 9.00 8.05
C GLU A 59 -7.22 9.11 9.50
N VAL A 60 -6.04 8.55 9.80
CA VAL A 60 -5.44 8.59 11.13
C VAL A 60 -5.12 10.02 11.57
N CYS A 61 -4.64 10.88 10.67
CA CYS A 61 -4.35 12.27 11.00
C CYS A 61 -5.61 13.13 11.15
N ASN A 62 -6.70 12.77 10.46
CA ASN A 62 -7.97 13.49 10.52
C ASN A 62 -8.71 13.24 11.83
N ASP A 63 -8.71 12.00 12.34
CA ASP A 63 -9.28 11.67 13.67
C ASP A 63 -8.40 10.67 14.44
N PRO A 64 -7.24 11.13 14.97
CA PRO A 64 -6.27 10.23 15.60
C PRO A 64 -6.81 9.57 16.86
N ASP A 65 -7.72 10.22 17.59
CA ASP A 65 -8.35 9.63 18.77
C ASP A 65 -9.19 8.41 18.39
N TYR A 66 -10.11 8.58 17.44
CA TYR A 66 -10.97 7.50 16.99
C TYR A 66 -10.17 6.38 16.33
N GLN A 67 -9.25 6.73 15.42
CA GLN A 67 -8.52 5.76 14.62
C GLN A 67 -7.57 4.93 15.49
N ILE A 68 -6.74 5.58 16.32
CA ILE A 68 -5.83 4.88 17.24
C ILE A 68 -6.60 4.07 18.29
N GLY A 69 -7.69 4.62 18.82
CA GLY A 69 -8.56 3.93 19.79
C GLY A 69 -9.19 2.66 19.22
N THR A 70 -9.69 2.73 17.99
CA THR A 70 -10.44 1.66 17.33
C THR A 70 -9.54 0.56 16.79
N TYR A 71 -8.56 0.91 15.97
CA TYR A 71 -7.78 -0.06 15.20
C TYR A 71 -6.52 -0.54 15.93
N TRP A 72 -5.97 0.28 16.82
CA TRP A 72 -4.77 -0.04 17.59
C TRP A 72 -5.01 -0.10 19.11
N ASN A 73 -6.27 -0.19 19.54
CA ASN A 73 -6.68 -0.26 20.95
C ASN A 73 -6.00 0.84 21.81
N GLY A 74 -5.87 2.06 21.28
CA GLY A 74 -5.23 3.19 21.95
C GLY A 74 -3.69 3.18 21.94
N SER A 75 -3.05 2.27 21.19
CA SER A 75 -1.60 2.11 21.17
C SER A 75 -0.96 2.78 19.96
N VAL A 76 -0.49 4.01 20.15
CA VAL A 76 0.32 4.72 19.13
C VAL A 76 1.60 3.96 18.78
N LYS A 77 2.14 3.20 19.74
CA LYS A 77 3.30 2.34 19.49
C LYS A 77 2.97 1.23 18.50
N ASP A 78 1.80 0.60 18.62
CA ASP A 78 1.42 -0.49 17.72
C ASP A 78 1.10 0.03 16.32
N TYR A 79 0.49 1.21 16.21
CA TYR A 79 0.37 1.95 14.94
C TYR A 79 1.75 2.19 14.31
N ALA A 80 2.69 2.78 15.05
CA ALA A 80 4.03 3.04 14.54
C ALA A 80 4.80 1.77 14.16
N ASN A 81 4.61 0.67 14.91
CA ASN A 81 5.18 -0.63 14.57
C ASN A 81 4.61 -1.19 13.27
N GLN A 82 3.30 -1.04 13.05
CA GLN A 82 2.64 -1.45 11.81
C GLN A 82 3.20 -0.65 10.63
N ILE A 83 3.24 0.67 10.72
CA ILE A 83 3.83 1.54 9.67
C ILE A 83 5.28 1.15 9.38
N GLN A 84 6.08 0.91 10.41
CA GLN A 84 7.46 0.47 10.26
C GLN A 84 7.55 -0.88 9.54
N TRP A 85 6.65 -1.81 9.83
CA TRP A 85 6.58 -3.09 9.14
C TRP A 85 6.17 -2.91 7.67
N GLU A 86 5.17 -2.08 7.37
CA GLU A 86 4.73 -1.78 6.00
C GLU A 86 5.86 -1.18 5.15
N VAL A 87 6.57 -0.19 5.70
CA VAL A 87 7.73 0.45 5.04
C VAL A 87 8.85 -0.56 4.76
N ASN A 88 9.14 -1.45 5.70
CA ASN A 88 10.15 -2.50 5.51
C ASN A 88 9.74 -3.54 4.45
N ASN A 89 8.45 -3.61 4.15
CA ASN A 89 7.85 -4.57 3.23
C ASN A 89 7.27 -3.91 1.97
N ALA A 90 7.63 -2.65 1.69
CA ALA A 90 7.09 -1.88 0.57
C ALA A 90 7.29 -2.55 -0.80
N ARG A 91 8.32 -3.39 -0.95
CA ARG A 91 8.53 -4.20 -2.16
C ARG A 91 7.35 -5.14 -2.42
N TYR A 92 6.81 -5.77 -1.38
CA TYR A 92 5.67 -6.68 -1.51
C TYR A 92 4.40 -5.94 -1.91
N VAL A 93 4.22 -4.69 -1.49
CA VAL A 93 3.09 -3.86 -1.94
C VAL A 93 3.08 -3.74 -3.46
N VAL A 94 4.20 -3.36 -4.08
CA VAL A 94 4.31 -3.24 -5.55
C VAL A 94 4.01 -4.58 -6.25
N ILE A 95 4.53 -5.69 -5.70
CA ILE A 95 4.31 -7.03 -6.25
C ILE A 95 2.83 -7.42 -6.16
N ASN A 96 2.24 -7.29 -4.98
CA ASN A 96 0.88 -7.72 -4.71
C ASN A 96 -0.12 -6.90 -5.53
N LEU A 97 0.09 -5.59 -5.67
CA LEU A 97 -0.72 -4.74 -6.54
C LEU A 97 -0.60 -5.14 -8.00
N TYR A 98 0.61 -5.40 -8.49
CA TYR A 98 0.77 -5.89 -9.86
C TYR A 98 0.09 -7.25 -10.08
N THR A 99 0.17 -8.17 -9.12
CA THR A 99 -0.53 -9.46 -9.24
C THR A 99 -2.05 -9.31 -9.19
N CYS A 100 -2.57 -8.36 -8.40
CA CYS A 100 -3.99 -8.01 -8.37
C CYS A 100 -4.42 -7.46 -9.74
N TYR A 101 -3.64 -6.53 -10.31
CA TYR A 101 -3.86 -6.05 -11.67
C TYR A 101 -3.92 -7.19 -12.68
N ILE A 102 -3.00 -8.16 -12.63
CA ILE A 102 -3.01 -9.30 -13.56
C ILE A 102 -4.24 -10.19 -13.38
N LYS A 103 -4.65 -10.44 -12.13
CA LYS A 103 -5.86 -11.22 -11.82
C LYS A 103 -7.12 -10.57 -12.39
N ASN A 104 -7.22 -9.24 -12.29
CA ASN A 104 -8.39 -8.46 -12.70
C ASN A 104 -8.18 -7.72 -14.04
N LYS A 105 -7.20 -8.17 -14.84
CA LYS A 105 -6.69 -7.40 -15.98
C LYS A 105 -7.76 -7.02 -17.00
N ALA A 106 -8.66 -7.95 -17.34
CA ALA A 106 -9.69 -7.69 -18.35
C ALA A 106 -10.67 -6.60 -17.92
N GLU A 107 -10.99 -6.54 -16.62
CA GLU A 107 -11.84 -5.53 -16.02
C GLU A 107 -11.12 -4.18 -15.96
N ILE A 108 -9.92 -4.14 -15.37
CA ILE A 108 -9.15 -2.90 -15.22
C ILE A 108 -8.79 -2.30 -16.58
N ASP A 109 -8.40 -3.11 -17.56
CA ASP A 109 -8.11 -2.64 -18.93
C ASP A 109 -9.36 -2.12 -19.67
N SER A 110 -10.56 -2.47 -19.21
CA SER A 110 -11.82 -1.96 -19.78
C SER A 110 -12.20 -0.59 -19.22
N ILE A 111 -11.61 -0.20 -18.09
CA ILE A 111 -11.75 1.13 -17.49
C ILE A 111 -10.81 2.08 -18.22
N ASP A 112 -11.29 3.29 -18.52
CA ASP A 112 -10.41 4.35 -19.01
C ASP A 112 -9.40 4.71 -17.90
N VAL A 113 -8.13 4.83 -18.27
CA VAL A 113 -7.00 4.97 -17.35
C VAL A 113 -7.20 6.12 -16.35
N ASP A 114 -7.91 7.19 -16.73
CA ASP A 114 -8.15 8.34 -15.86
C ASP A 114 -9.25 8.12 -14.80
N TYR A 115 -10.02 7.03 -14.90
CA TYR A 115 -11.11 6.68 -13.98
C TYR A 115 -10.79 5.47 -13.09
N ILE A 116 -9.58 4.91 -13.17
CA ILE A 116 -9.17 3.80 -12.30
C ILE A 116 -9.24 4.18 -10.80
N SER A 117 -9.09 5.47 -10.47
CA SER A 117 -9.24 5.97 -9.10
C SER A 117 -10.64 5.79 -8.51
N ASP A 118 -11.67 5.66 -9.35
CA ASP A 118 -13.04 5.53 -8.87
C ASP A 118 -13.28 4.16 -8.21
N ASP A 119 -12.52 3.14 -8.64
CA ASP A 119 -12.66 1.75 -8.19
C ASP A 119 -11.43 1.24 -7.41
N SER A 120 -10.35 2.02 -7.30
CA SER A 120 -9.08 1.57 -6.71
C SER A 120 -9.21 1.12 -5.25
N MET A 121 -10.11 1.76 -4.49
CA MET A 121 -10.39 1.40 -3.10
C MET A 121 -11.03 0.01 -2.98
N GLU A 122 -11.79 -0.46 -3.98
CA GLU A 122 -12.36 -1.81 -3.96
C GLU A 122 -11.25 -2.86 -4.02
N TYR A 123 -10.24 -2.65 -4.87
CA TYR A 123 -9.10 -3.56 -4.99
C TYR A 123 -8.16 -3.49 -3.79
N TYR A 124 -7.98 -2.31 -3.19
CA TYR A 124 -7.30 -2.18 -1.89
C TYR A 124 -7.96 -3.09 -0.84
N ASN A 125 -9.30 -2.99 -0.72
CA ASN A 125 -10.08 -3.77 0.23
C ASN A 125 -10.14 -5.26 -0.10
N GLU A 126 -10.12 -5.64 -1.39
CA GLU A 126 -10.08 -7.04 -1.83
C GLU A 126 -8.80 -7.75 -1.34
N ILE A 127 -7.65 -7.07 -1.41
CA ILE A 127 -6.38 -7.61 -0.91
C ILE A 127 -6.38 -7.55 0.62
N GLY A 128 -6.73 -6.39 1.17
CA GLY A 128 -6.67 -6.08 2.59
C GLY A 128 -5.30 -5.50 3.01
N PRO A 129 -5.28 -4.52 3.94
CA PRO A 129 -4.08 -3.76 4.31
C PRO A 129 -2.89 -4.62 4.74
N VAL A 130 -3.17 -5.64 5.54
CA VAL A 130 -2.14 -6.54 6.07
C VAL A 130 -1.58 -7.45 4.99
N GLU A 131 -2.42 -7.96 4.08
CA GLU A 131 -1.94 -8.87 3.03
C GLU A 131 -1.17 -8.13 1.94
N LEU A 132 -1.47 -6.85 1.74
CA LEU A 132 -0.76 -5.98 0.80
C LEU A 132 0.76 -5.95 1.06
N CYS A 133 1.18 -5.98 2.32
CA CYS A 133 2.58 -5.92 2.74
C CYS A 133 3.19 -7.29 3.09
N LYS A 134 2.45 -8.41 2.97
CA LYS A 134 3.01 -9.74 3.28
C LYS A 134 3.76 -10.31 2.09
N ASP A 135 4.81 -11.07 2.42
CA ASP A 135 5.51 -12.00 1.51
C ASP A 135 4.63 -13.23 1.23
N TYR A 136 3.45 -12.98 0.71
CA TYR A 136 2.46 -13.99 0.39
C TYR A 136 2.10 -13.83 -1.07
N TYR A 137 3.01 -14.34 -1.90
CA TYR A 137 2.95 -14.49 -3.35
C TYR A 137 1.80 -15.35 -3.86
N LYS A 138 0.59 -15.24 -3.28
CA LYS A 138 -0.57 -16.11 -3.57
C LYS A 138 -0.87 -16.22 -5.07
N TRP A 139 -0.46 -15.21 -5.85
CA TRP A 139 -0.65 -15.11 -7.29
C TRP A 139 0.62 -14.89 -8.11
N SER A 140 1.80 -14.63 -7.53
CA SER A 140 2.98 -14.38 -8.37
C SER A 140 3.45 -15.64 -9.11
N ASP A 141 3.19 -16.82 -8.55
CA ASP A 141 3.44 -18.11 -9.20
C ASP A 141 2.54 -18.35 -10.42
N THR A 142 1.49 -17.54 -10.58
CA THR A 142 0.59 -17.60 -11.74
C THR A 142 1.04 -16.69 -12.88
N LEU A 143 2.08 -15.88 -12.67
CA LEU A 143 2.61 -14.97 -13.68
C LEU A 143 3.40 -15.74 -14.75
N THR A 144 3.08 -15.46 -16.01
CA THR A 144 3.91 -15.86 -17.15
C THR A 144 5.26 -15.14 -17.13
N ILE A 145 6.25 -15.70 -17.83
CA ILE A 145 7.59 -15.09 -17.97
C ILE A 145 7.51 -13.63 -18.46
N ASN A 146 6.57 -13.32 -19.36
CA ASN A 146 6.40 -11.96 -19.86
C ASN A 146 5.84 -11.02 -18.79
N GLN A 147 4.91 -11.48 -17.95
CA GLN A 147 4.38 -10.72 -16.83
C GLN A 147 5.44 -10.54 -15.73
N VAL A 148 6.29 -11.54 -15.46
CA VAL A 148 7.43 -11.40 -14.53
C VAL A 148 8.42 -10.36 -15.07
N LYS A 149 8.72 -10.35 -16.38
CA LYS A 149 9.55 -9.32 -16.99
C LYS A 149 8.95 -7.92 -16.86
N GLN A 150 7.63 -7.78 -17.00
CA GLN A 150 6.93 -6.51 -16.81
C GLN A 150 7.00 -6.06 -15.34
N LEU A 151 6.70 -6.95 -14.39
CA LEU A 151 6.85 -6.68 -12.96
C LEU A 151 8.28 -6.27 -12.59
N ASN A 152 9.29 -6.97 -13.10
CA ASN A 152 10.70 -6.63 -12.85
C ASN A 152 11.06 -5.23 -13.35
N LYS A 153 10.46 -4.75 -14.45
CA LYS A 153 10.64 -3.36 -14.91
C LYS A 153 10.06 -2.36 -13.90
N ILE A 154 8.87 -2.65 -13.37
CA ILE A 154 8.23 -1.79 -12.35
C ILE A 154 9.07 -1.80 -11.07
N LEU A 155 9.47 -2.98 -10.57
CA LEU A 155 10.30 -3.12 -9.38
C LEU A 155 11.58 -2.30 -9.46
N VAL A 156 12.35 -2.48 -10.55
CA VAL A 156 13.59 -1.73 -10.79
C VAL A 156 13.33 -0.22 -10.84
N LYS A 157 12.25 0.21 -11.51
CA LYS A 157 11.85 1.62 -11.60
C LYS A 157 11.56 2.22 -10.23
N THR A 158 10.90 1.45 -9.35
CA THR A 158 10.57 1.82 -7.98
C THR A 158 11.73 1.62 -6.98
N GLY A 159 12.92 1.21 -7.44
CA GLY A 159 14.12 1.06 -6.61
C GLY A 159 14.23 -0.27 -5.88
N PHE A 160 13.44 -1.28 -6.27
CA PHE A 160 13.48 -2.62 -5.67
C PHE A 160 14.23 -3.62 -6.55
N GLU A 161 14.76 -4.65 -5.90
CA GLU A 161 15.40 -5.77 -6.59
C GLU A 161 14.37 -6.58 -7.40
N PRO A 162 14.71 -6.99 -8.63
CA PRO A 162 13.84 -7.82 -9.45
C PRO A 162 13.60 -9.19 -8.81
N LEU A 163 12.51 -9.84 -9.19
CA LEU A 163 12.28 -11.26 -8.90
C LEU A 163 13.27 -12.12 -9.69
N VAL A 164 13.80 -13.15 -9.04
CA VAL A 164 14.61 -14.19 -9.69
C VAL A 164 13.70 -14.95 -10.64
N VAL A 165 13.99 -14.87 -11.93
CA VAL A 165 13.27 -15.67 -12.94
C VAL A 165 13.77 -17.11 -12.78
N GLN A 166 12.96 -18.00 -12.20
CA GLN A 166 13.23 -19.43 -12.31
C GLN A 166 13.00 -19.82 -13.79
N VAL A 167 14.06 -20.32 -14.43
CA VAL A 167 14.10 -20.75 -15.84
C VAL A 167 13.69 -22.21 -15.93
#